data_AF-A0A1C3XHT0-F1
#
_entry.id   AF-A0A1C3XHT0-F1
#
_cell.length_a   1.000
_cell.length_b   1.000
_cell.length_c   1.000
_cell.angle_alpha   90.00
_cell.angle_beta   90.00
_cell.angle_gamma   90.00
#
_symmetry.space_group_name_H-M   'P 1'
#
loop_
_entity.id
_entity.type
_entity.pdbx_description
1 polymer ?
#
loop_
_entity_poly.entity_id
_entity_poly.type
_entity_poly.pdbx_seq_one_letter_code
_entity_poly.pdbx_strand_id
1 'polypeptide(L)'
;MVIEDVDLIARDRNEMRETREEVLLNKLLNEMDGLKEDADILFLLTTNRLEELEGALAERPGRIDQLIEMPLPDAHGRDKLVRLYGKRLPLTEAVVAEAVRQSEGVSAAFIKEFMRRIAQSSIARDGGKTVICNDIDQALDAMLPLRGRGSQTGQAGP
;
A
#
# COMPACT_ATOMS: atom_id res chain seq x y z
N MET A 1 -0.29 17.84 8.08
CA MET A 1 1.09 17.40 7.80
C MET A 1 1.06 15.90 7.54
N VAL A 2 1.87 15.39 6.61
CA VAL A 2 1.99 13.94 6.33
C VAL A 2 3.39 13.51 6.69
N ILE A 3 3.53 12.43 7.46
CA ILE A 3 4.80 11.78 7.77
C ILE A 3 4.70 10.34 7.25
N GLU A 4 5.58 9.97 6.34
CA GLU A 4 5.64 8.62 5.79
C GLU A 4 6.68 7.77 6.53
N ASP A 5 6.44 6.46 6.60
CA ASP A 5 7.32 5.47 7.23
C ASP A 5 7.75 5.90 8.64
N VAL A 6 6.76 6.25 9.48
CA VAL A 6 7.00 6.74 10.84
C VAL A 6 7.75 5.71 11.70
N ASP A 7 7.67 4.42 11.35
CA ASP A 7 8.48 3.35 11.94
C ASP A 7 9.99 3.49 11.71
N LEU A 8 10.47 4.43 10.90
CA LEU A 8 11.90 4.76 10.82
C LEU A 8 12.38 5.68 11.94
N ILE A 9 11.46 6.43 12.56
CA ILE A 9 11.79 7.43 13.58
C ILE A 9 11.12 7.15 14.93
N ALA A 10 10.16 6.21 14.95
CA ALA A 10 9.30 5.94 16.09
C ALA A 10 9.25 4.46 16.48
N ARG A 11 10.39 3.78 16.40
CA ARG A 11 10.50 2.38 16.85
C ARG A 11 10.43 2.26 18.36
N ASP A 12 10.10 1.07 18.83
CA ASP A 12 10.25 0.71 20.24
C ASP A 12 11.64 1.10 20.75
N ARG A 13 11.68 1.74 21.92
CA ARG A 13 12.91 2.27 22.52
C ARG A 13 13.96 1.18 22.77
N ASN A 14 13.53 -0.07 22.97
CA ASN A 14 14.45 -1.18 23.18
C ASN A 14 15.15 -1.62 21.87
N GLU A 15 14.61 -1.25 20.71
CA GLU A 15 15.20 -1.55 19.40
C GLU A 15 16.06 -0.41 18.85
N MET A 16 15.91 0.79 19.39
CA MET A 16 16.74 1.95 19.06
C MET A 16 18.19 1.71 19.48
N ARG A 17 19.13 1.89 18.55
CA ARG A 17 20.57 1.65 18.80
C ARG A 17 21.32 2.94 19.09
N GLU A 18 20.79 4.07 18.64
CA GLU A 18 21.43 5.38 18.78
C GLU A 18 20.56 6.33 19.59
N THR A 19 21.18 7.02 20.56
CA THR A 19 20.53 8.10 21.35
C THR A 19 19.92 9.20 20.46
N ARG A 20 20.40 9.36 19.22
CA ARG A 20 19.86 10.31 18.25
C ARG A 20 18.43 9.96 17.82
N GLU A 21 18.13 8.68 17.69
CA GLU A 21 16.80 8.18 17.32
C GLU A 21 15.79 8.51 18.42
N GLU A 22 16.15 8.26 19.68
CA GLU A 22 15.33 8.60 20.85
C GLU A 22 15.08 10.12 20.98
N VAL A 23 16.11 10.94 20.74
CA VAL A 23 15.99 12.40 20.79
C VAL A 23 15.06 12.92 19.70
N LEU A 24 15.14 12.37 18.49
CA LEU A 24 14.27 12.76 17.37
C LEU A 24 12.81 12.38 17.65
N LEU A 25 12.57 11.16 18.15
CA LEU A 25 11.24 10.72 18.58
C LEU A 25 10.67 11.63 19.65
N ASN A 26 11.40 11.86 20.74
CA ASN A 26 10.94 12.71 21.83
C ASN A 26 10.65 14.14 21.36
N LYS A 27 11.44 14.66 20.40
CA LYS A 27 11.17 15.97 19.81
C LYS A 27 9.87 15.96 19.02
N LEU A 28 9.65 14.96 18.16
CA LEU A 28 8.39 14.81 17.42
C LEU A 28 7.18 14.78 18.37
N LEU A 29 7.26 13.96 19.42
CA LEU A 29 6.18 13.83 20.41
C LEU A 29 5.93 15.13 21.16
N ASN A 30 6.98 15.85 21.57
CA ASN A 30 6.84 17.12 22.26
C ASN A 30 6.22 18.20 21.36
N GLU A 31 6.55 18.21 20.07
CA GLU A 31 5.92 19.13 19.12
C GLU A 31 4.45 18.77 18.89
N MET A 32 4.10 17.48 18.88
CA MET A 32 2.69 17.02 18.79
C MET A 32 1.89 17.36 20.06
N ASP A 33 2.44 17.07 21.25
CA ASP A 33 1.81 17.35 22.55
C ASP A 33 1.74 18.87 22.84
N GLY A 34 2.66 19.65 22.28
CA GLY A 34 2.82 21.10 22.52
C GLY A 34 1.94 21.99 21.64
N LEU A 35 1.14 21.42 20.75
CA LEU A 35 0.18 22.18 19.97
C LEU A 35 -0.94 22.69 20.88
N LYS A 36 -1.25 23.99 20.74
CA LYS A 36 -2.41 24.58 21.43
C LYS A 36 -3.70 23.91 20.94
N GLU A 37 -4.69 23.77 21.81
CA GLU A 37 -6.01 23.22 21.47
C GLU A 37 -6.68 23.93 20.27
N ASP A 38 -6.30 25.19 20.02
CA ASP A 38 -6.80 26.03 18.91
C ASP A 38 -6.06 25.82 17.57
N ALA A 39 -5.11 24.90 17.50
CA ALA A 39 -4.35 24.62 16.28
C ALA A 39 -5.14 23.68 15.35
N ASP A 40 -5.63 24.20 14.22
CA ASP A 40 -6.26 23.41 13.15
C ASP A 40 -5.22 22.57 12.37
N ILE A 41 -4.57 21.62 13.03
CA ILE A 41 -3.51 20.78 12.43
C ILE A 41 -3.92 19.31 12.49
N LEU A 42 -4.03 18.69 11.32
CA LEU A 42 -4.15 17.24 11.17
C LEU A 42 -2.81 16.61 10.83
N PHE A 43 -2.41 15.57 11.56
CA PHE A 43 -1.29 14.70 11.21
C PHE A 43 -1.80 13.43 10.53
N LEU A 44 -1.17 13.05 9.42
CA LEU A 44 -1.35 11.75 8.80
C LEU A 44 -0.01 11.01 8.87
N LEU A 45 0.01 9.89 9.58
CA LEU A 45 1.19 9.05 9.73
C LEU A 45 0.97 7.77 8.91
N THR A 46 1.98 7.31 8.18
CA THR A 46 1.95 5.99 7.53
C THR A 46 3.03 5.10 8.11
N THR A 47 2.72 3.80 8.22
CA THR A 47 3.68 2.77 8.62
C THR A 47 3.37 1.47 7.90
N ASN A 48 4.40 0.69 7.64
CA ASN A 48 4.27 -0.69 7.16
C ASN A 48 4.42 -1.73 8.29
N ARG A 49 4.71 -1.27 9.52
CA ARG A 49 5.13 -2.09 10.66
C ARG A 49 4.57 -1.53 11.96
N LEU A 50 3.27 -1.67 12.12
CA LEU A 50 2.55 -1.14 13.29
C LEU A 50 3.10 -1.72 14.60
N GLU A 51 3.51 -2.99 14.57
CA GLU A 51 4.08 -3.73 15.69
C GLU A 51 5.46 -3.24 16.14
N GLU A 52 6.22 -2.57 15.27
CA GLU A 52 7.52 -2.00 15.61
C GLU A 52 7.39 -0.59 16.22
N LEU A 53 6.20 0.03 16.19
CA LEU A 53 5.99 1.38 16.69
C LEU A 53 6.01 1.45 18.22
N GLU A 54 6.61 2.51 18.75
CA GLU A 54 6.66 2.77 20.18
C GLU A 54 5.25 2.87 20.78
N GLY A 55 4.97 2.08 21.82
CA GLY A 55 3.65 1.99 22.42
C GLY A 55 3.09 3.34 22.90
N ALA A 56 3.92 4.30 23.31
CA ALA A 56 3.45 5.60 23.79
C ALA A 56 3.01 6.56 22.66
N LEU A 57 3.20 6.21 21.38
CA LEU A 57 2.54 6.87 20.25
C LEU A 57 1.12 6.36 20.04
N ALA A 58 0.91 5.05 20.17
CA ALA A 58 -0.37 4.40 19.92
C ALA A 58 -1.32 4.43 21.14
N GLU A 59 -0.77 4.36 22.35
CA GLU A 59 -1.55 4.17 23.58
C GLU A 59 -1.89 5.48 24.32
N ARG A 60 -1.24 6.59 23.97
CA ARG A 60 -1.47 7.88 24.64
C ARG A 60 -2.52 8.72 23.90
N PRO A 61 -3.63 9.09 24.57
CA PRO A 61 -4.62 10.01 24.02
C PRO A 61 -3.98 11.36 23.62
N GLY A 62 -4.37 11.90 22.46
CA GLY A 62 -3.88 13.19 21.93
C GLY A 62 -2.69 13.11 20.98
N ARG A 63 -2.16 11.91 20.72
CA ARG A 63 -1.08 11.69 19.71
C ARG A 63 -1.59 10.99 18.47
N ILE A 64 -2.25 9.84 18.65
CA ILE A 64 -2.93 9.10 17.59
C ILE A 64 -4.37 8.88 18.05
N ASP A 65 -5.30 9.62 17.44
CA ASP A 65 -6.72 9.47 17.76
C ASP A 65 -7.40 8.39 16.93
N GLN A 66 -6.88 8.12 15.72
CA GLN A 66 -7.47 7.18 14.77
C GLN A 66 -6.38 6.31 14.16
N LEU A 67 -6.63 4.99 14.16
CA LEU A 67 -5.85 4.00 13.44
C LEU A 67 -6.70 3.43 12.31
N ILE A 68 -6.21 3.55 11.07
CA ILE A 68 -6.88 3.02 9.89
C ILE A 68 -6.00 1.94 9.29
N GLU A 69 -6.44 0.69 9.42
CA GLU A 69 -5.79 -0.44 8.76
C GLU A 69 -6.21 -0.49 7.28
N MET A 70 -5.24 -0.71 6.40
CA MET A 70 -5.45 -0.82 4.95
C MET A 70 -5.22 -2.26 4.50
N PRO A 71 -6.25 -3.12 4.52
CA PRO A 71 -6.10 -4.52 4.14
C PRO A 71 -5.90 -4.70 2.63
N LEU A 72 -5.53 -5.91 2.22
CA LEU A 72 -5.54 -6.30 0.81
C LEU A 72 -6.96 -6.16 0.23
N PRO A 73 -7.11 -5.69 -1.02
CA PRO A 73 -8.42 -5.47 -1.61
C PRO A 73 -9.17 -6.78 -1.80
N ASP A 74 -10.44 -6.78 -1.40
CA ASP A 74 -11.41 -7.83 -1.70
C ASP A 74 -11.76 -7.86 -3.20
N ALA A 75 -12.56 -8.83 -3.64
CA ALA A 75 -12.90 -8.99 -5.06
C ALA A 75 -13.54 -7.72 -5.66
N HIS A 76 -14.39 -7.02 -4.89
CA HIS A 76 -15.04 -5.78 -5.33
C HIS A 76 -14.04 -4.62 -5.45
N GLY A 77 -13.15 -4.47 -4.47
CA GLY A 77 -12.05 -3.52 -4.49
C GLY A 77 -11.11 -3.77 -5.67
N ARG A 78 -10.81 -5.04 -5.96
CA ARG A 78 -10.01 -5.43 -7.13
C ARG A 78 -10.69 -5.07 -8.45
N ASP A 79 -11.99 -5.30 -8.61
CA ASP A 79 -12.75 -4.86 -9.80
C ASP A 79 -12.63 -3.33 -9.99
N LYS A 80 -12.85 -2.56 -8.92
CA LYS A 80 -12.70 -1.10 -8.97
C LYS A 80 -11.28 -0.68 -9.35
N LEU A 81 -10.25 -1.31 -8.81
CA LEU A 81 -8.85 -1.00 -9.11
C LEU A 81 -8.48 -1.38 -10.55
N VAL A 82 -8.91 -2.56 -11.03
CA VAL A 82 -8.72 -3.00 -12.41
C VAL A 82 -9.34 -1.99 -13.38
N ARG A 83 -10.59 -1.57 -13.14
CA ARG A 83 -11.27 -0.56 -13.98
C ARG A 83 -10.63 0.82 -13.86
N LEU A 84 -10.19 1.22 -12.67
CA LEU A 84 -9.52 2.50 -12.43
C LEU A 84 -8.21 2.58 -13.23
N TYR A 85 -7.33 1.59 -13.06
CA TYR A 85 -6.03 1.57 -13.74
C TYR A 85 -6.15 1.18 -15.23
N GLY A 86 -7.22 0.48 -15.58
CA GLY A 86 -7.56 0.09 -16.94
C GLY A 86 -8.44 1.09 -17.70
N LYS A 87 -8.77 2.26 -17.14
CA LYS A 87 -9.77 3.21 -17.68
C LYS A 87 -9.53 3.63 -19.14
N ARG A 88 -8.28 3.57 -19.62
CA ARG A 88 -7.89 3.94 -21.00
C ARG A 88 -7.69 2.74 -21.92
N LEU A 89 -7.89 1.53 -21.43
CA LEU A 89 -7.76 0.30 -22.18
C LEU A 89 -9.14 -0.16 -22.70
N PRO A 90 -9.20 -0.75 -23.90
CA PRO A 90 -10.42 -1.36 -24.43
C PRO A 90 -10.70 -2.69 -23.72
N LEU A 91 -11.13 -2.62 -22.45
CA LEU A 91 -11.45 -3.78 -21.62
C LEU A 91 -12.89 -4.23 -21.85
N THR A 92 -13.06 -5.53 -22.07
CA THR A 92 -14.39 -6.18 -22.02
C THR A 92 -14.66 -6.69 -20.61
N GLU A 93 -15.92 -6.95 -20.28
CA GLU A 93 -16.30 -7.52 -18.97
C GLU A 93 -15.63 -8.87 -18.69
N ALA A 94 -15.41 -9.69 -19.73
CA ALA A 94 -14.69 -10.96 -19.59
C ALA A 94 -13.22 -10.74 -19.19
N VAL A 95 -12.56 -9.73 -19.77
CA VAL A 95 -11.17 -9.36 -19.46
C VAL A 95 -11.07 -8.78 -18.05
N VAL A 96 -12.04 -7.96 -17.63
CA VAL A 96 -12.07 -7.43 -16.26
C VAL A 96 -12.25 -8.57 -15.26
N ALA A 97 -13.21 -9.47 -15.47
CA ALA A 97 -13.43 -10.62 -14.59
C ALA A 97 -12.18 -11.52 -14.48
N GLU A 98 -11.48 -11.74 -15.59
CA GLU A 98 -10.21 -12.47 -15.62
C GLU A 98 -9.13 -11.74 -14.79
N ALA A 99 -8.91 -10.45 -15.02
CA ALA A 99 -7.92 -9.68 -14.28
C ALA A 99 -8.21 -9.61 -12.78
N VAL A 100 -9.48 -9.55 -12.38
CA VAL A 100 -9.91 -9.59 -10.96
C VAL A 100 -9.62 -10.95 -10.32
N ARG A 101 -9.85 -12.04 -11.05
CA ARG A 101 -9.54 -13.40 -10.58
C ARG A 101 -8.02 -13.58 -10.43
N GLN A 102 -7.24 -13.12 -11.40
CA GLN A 102 -5.79 -13.24 -11.39
C GLN A 102 -5.08 -12.28 -10.42
N SER A 103 -5.80 -11.33 -9.81
CA SER A 103 -5.25 -10.39 -8.82
C SER A 103 -5.62 -10.75 -7.37
N GLU A 104 -6.05 -11.98 -7.10
CA GLU A 104 -6.30 -12.41 -5.74
C GLU A 104 -5.04 -12.34 -4.85
N GLY A 105 -5.22 -11.86 -3.61
CA GLY A 105 -4.16 -11.84 -2.60
C GLY A 105 -3.02 -10.85 -2.85
N VAL A 106 -3.17 -9.90 -3.77
CA VAL A 106 -2.13 -8.90 -4.07
C VAL A 106 -2.57 -7.48 -3.76
N SER A 107 -1.60 -6.60 -3.51
CA SER A 107 -1.83 -5.20 -3.16
C SER A 107 -2.33 -4.36 -4.34
N ALA A 108 -2.92 -3.19 -4.05
CA ALA A 108 -3.34 -2.24 -5.08
C ALA A 108 -2.17 -1.78 -5.98
N ALA A 109 -0.96 -1.66 -5.43
CA ALA A 109 0.25 -1.33 -6.18
C ALA A 109 0.60 -2.43 -7.19
N PHE A 110 0.47 -3.71 -6.81
CA PHE A 110 0.66 -4.82 -7.73
C PHE A 110 -0.40 -4.80 -8.84
N ILE A 111 -1.68 -4.55 -8.52
CA ILE A 111 -2.76 -4.46 -9.51
C ILE A 111 -2.48 -3.34 -10.52
N LYS A 112 -2.00 -2.19 -10.07
CA LYS A 112 -1.60 -1.08 -10.95
C LYS A 112 -0.51 -1.50 -11.94
N GLU A 113 0.52 -2.18 -11.46
CA GLU A 113 1.60 -2.69 -12.31
C GLU A 113 1.12 -3.79 -13.26
N PHE A 114 0.22 -4.65 -12.78
CA PHE A 114 -0.40 -5.71 -13.58
C PHE A 114 -1.17 -5.13 -14.77
N MET A 115 -2.03 -4.12 -14.52
CA MET A 115 -2.75 -3.43 -15.60
C MET A 115 -1.81 -2.70 -16.56
N ARG A 116 -0.70 -2.15 -16.07
CA ARG A 116 0.33 -1.54 -16.92
C ARG A 116 0.96 -2.57 -17.89
N ARG A 117 1.19 -3.79 -17.43
CA ARG A 117 1.76 -4.86 -18.27
C ARG A 117 0.76 -5.41 -19.27
N ILE A 118 -0.50 -5.56 -18.88
CA ILE A 118 -1.59 -5.90 -19.81
C ILE A 118 -1.64 -4.88 -20.96
N ALA A 119 -1.54 -3.58 -20.64
CA ALA A 119 -1.47 -2.52 -21.64
C ALA A 119 -0.28 -2.71 -22.60
N GLN A 120 0.90 -3.03 -22.08
CA GLN A 120 2.10 -3.23 -22.88
C GLN A 120 2.00 -4.44 -23.80
N SER A 121 1.47 -5.56 -23.31
CA SER A 121 1.21 -6.75 -24.12
C SER A 121 0.22 -6.48 -25.25
N SER A 122 -0.88 -5.78 -24.95
CA SER A 122 -1.86 -5.35 -25.95
C SER A 122 -1.24 -4.43 -27.02
N ILE A 123 -0.43 -3.44 -26.61
CA ILE A 123 0.28 -2.54 -27.52
C ILE A 123 1.26 -3.30 -28.42
N ALA A 124 2.05 -4.22 -27.85
CA ALA A 124 3.00 -5.02 -28.62
C ALA A 124 2.30 -5.94 -29.63
N ARG A 125 1.10 -6.42 -29.31
CA ARG A 125 0.33 -7.34 -30.16
C ARG A 125 -0.42 -6.64 -31.30
N ASP A 126 -1.14 -5.55 -31.03
CA ASP A 126 -2.01 -4.92 -32.04
C ASP A 126 -2.05 -3.38 -32.03
N GLY A 127 -1.13 -2.75 -31.29
CA GLY A 127 -1.09 -1.30 -31.11
C GLY A 127 -2.08 -0.78 -30.06
N GLY A 128 -2.63 -1.64 -29.20
CA GLY A 128 -3.49 -1.24 -28.08
C GLY A 128 -4.97 -1.11 -28.45
N LYS A 129 -5.38 -1.74 -29.57
CA LYS A 129 -6.75 -1.66 -30.10
C LYS A 129 -7.69 -2.58 -29.34
N THR A 130 -7.21 -3.72 -28.89
CA THR A 130 -8.00 -4.70 -28.11
C THR A 130 -7.19 -5.21 -26.94
N VAL A 131 -7.86 -5.55 -25.83
CA VAL A 131 -7.28 -6.35 -24.75
C VAL A 131 -7.96 -7.71 -24.74
N ILE A 132 -7.17 -8.79 -24.70
CA ILE A 132 -7.66 -10.17 -24.64
C ILE A 132 -7.02 -10.94 -23.47
N CYS A 133 -7.57 -12.10 -23.11
CA CYS A 133 -7.07 -12.90 -21.98
C CYS A 133 -5.58 -13.28 -22.14
N ASN A 134 -5.11 -13.53 -23.37
CA ASN A 134 -3.69 -13.82 -23.60
C ASN A 134 -2.76 -12.65 -23.20
N ASP A 135 -3.23 -11.40 -23.25
CA ASP A 135 -2.43 -10.25 -22.77
C ASP A 135 -2.28 -10.27 -21.23
N ILE A 136 -3.26 -10.86 -20.54
CA ILE A 136 -3.23 -11.10 -19.09
C ILE A 136 -2.21 -12.18 -18.74
N ASP A 137 -2.22 -13.30 -19.46
CA ASP A 137 -1.27 -14.40 -19.24
C ASP A 137 0.18 -13.93 -19.44
N GLN A 138 0.45 -13.18 -20.53
CA GLN A 138 1.77 -12.60 -20.76
C GLN A 138 2.19 -11.61 -19.67
N ALA A 139 1.25 -10.81 -19.16
CA ALA A 139 1.51 -9.89 -18.07
C ALA A 139 1.87 -10.64 -16.78
N LEU A 140 1.16 -11.74 -16.47
CA LEU A 140 1.45 -12.59 -15.33
C LEU A 140 2.82 -13.26 -15.44
N ASP A 141 3.14 -13.85 -16.59
CA ASP A 141 4.44 -14.50 -16.83
C ASP A 141 5.61 -13.52 -16.61
N ALA A 142 5.46 -12.30 -17.14
CA ALA A 142 6.45 -11.26 -16.94
C ALA A 142 6.55 -10.81 -15.45
N MET A 143 5.49 -11.01 -14.66
CA MET A 143 5.41 -10.66 -13.23
C MET A 143 5.70 -11.83 -12.29
N LEU A 144 5.87 -13.06 -12.76
CA LEU A 144 6.23 -14.22 -11.93
C LEU A 144 7.43 -13.93 -11.01
N PRO A 145 8.50 -13.22 -11.45
CA PRO A 145 9.60 -12.84 -10.56
C PRO A 145 9.21 -11.88 -9.43
N LEU A 146 8.10 -11.14 -9.58
CA LEU A 146 7.60 -10.15 -8.64
C LEU A 146 6.55 -10.71 -7.67
N ARG A 147 5.76 -11.72 -8.09
CA ARG A 147 4.79 -12.39 -7.20
C ARG A 147 5.44 -12.99 -5.96
N GLY A 148 6.63 -13.59 -6.11
CA GLY A 148 7.39 -14.15 -4.98
C GLY A 148 7.88 -13.13 -3.94
N ARG A 149 7.83 -11.82 -4.24
CA ARG A 149 8.17 -10.75 -3.29
C ARG A 149 6.94 -10.15 -2.61
N GLY A 150 5.79 -10.13 -3.30
CA GLY A 150 4.53 -9.58 -2.77
C GLY A 150 3.76 -10.51 -1.83
N SER A 151 4.04 -11.81 -1.88
CA SER A 151 3.41 -12.82 -0.99
C SER A 151 4.07 -12.93 0.39
N GLN A 152 5.17 -12.22 0.66
CA GLN A 152 5.87 -12.28 1.96
C GLN A 152 5.35 -11.26 3.00
N THR A 153 4.51 -10.29 2.63
CA THR A 153 4.03 -9.25 3.56
C THR A 153 2.64 -9.53 4.15
N GLY A 154 2.11 -10.75 4.02
CA GLY A 154 0.76 -11.10 4.48
C GLY A 154 0.64 -12.41 5.27
N GLN A 155 1.75 -13.04 5.65
CA GLN A 155 1.73 -14.20 6.56
C GLN A 155 2.51 -13.89 7.83
N ALA A 156 1.88 -13.12 8.70
CA ALA A 156 2.03 -13.32 10.14
C ALA A 156 0.66 -13.76 10.65
N GLY A 157 0.57 -15.01 11.11
CA GLY A 157 -0.51 -15.49 11.95
C GLY A 157 0.11 -16.40 13.03
N PRO A 158 -0.68 -16.98 13.94
CA PRO A 158 -2.05 -16.66 14.36
C PRO A 158 -2.11 -15.65 15.53
#